data_AF-A0A0V0J2C3-F1
#
_entry.id   AF-A0A0V0J2C3-F1
#
_cell.length_a   1.000
_cell.length_b   1.000
_cell.length_c   1.000
_cell.angle_alpha   90.00
_cell.angle_beta   90.00
_cell.angle_gamma   90.00
#
_symmetry.space_group_name_H-M   'P 1'
#
loop_
_entity.id
_entity.type
_entity.pdbx_description
1 polymer ?
#
loop_
_entity_poly.entity_id
_entity_poly.type
_entity_poly.pdbx_seq_one_letter_code
_entity_poly.pdbx_strand_id
1 'polypeptide(L)'
;MSRSILLSTLVFMDTETTGLPDHLFHPHITELSLLAVSRFALEDEEDLPRVQNKLVLCFHPRAAIQATAAKISGLNYQNLFHQKDFDALAVEQIQLFLLRLDPPICLVAQNGFRFDFPLLKSEILRVKGKGYDLVDCQGGEIVCADTLHLFKAFHDKFVPVGSNDSGYLSTEIEQLSLSPPVAKEAPVTPPKPVAASSPIKPTSFSLGPLYAHIFGEVHNAAHSAEGDCIAMIRLVQHLGSCAVPWFDSNHRRLSHISPLYQLNENDLPPLGARDFPYAIKCASSNESS
;
A
#
# COMPACT_ATOMS: atom_id res chain seq x y z
N MET A 1 -20.59 4.06 14.63
CA MET A 1 -19.13 4.26 14.77
C MET A 1 -18.57 2.98 15.36
N SER A 2 -17.50 2.41 14.78
CA SER A 2 -16.80 1.28 15.38
C SER A 2 -16.21 1.73 16.72
N ARG A 3 -16.14 0.80 17.69
CA ARG A 3 -15.46 1.07 18.95
C ARG A 3 -13.97 1.25 18.66
N SER A 4 -13.35 2.27 19.26
CA SER A 4 -11.91 2.45 19.13
C SER A 4 -11.18 1.21 19.67
N ILE A 5 -10.17 0.74 18.93
CA ILE A 5 -9.28 -0.36 19.32
C ILE A 5 -7.86 0.15 19.28
N LEU A 6 -7.04 -0.24 20.25
CA LEU A 6 -5.60 0.07 20.21
C LEU A 6 -4.93 -0.95 19.29
N LEU A 7 -4.58 -0.55 18.07
CA LEU A 7 -3.92 -1.43 17.09
C LEU A 7 -2.48 -1.72 17.50
N SER A 8 -2.04 -2.98 17.35
CA SER A 8 -0.64 -3.39 17.62
C SER A 8 0.18 -3.51 16.34
N THR A 9 -0.41 -4.05 15.26
CA THR A 9 0.26 -4.23 13.97
C THR A 9 -0.55 -3.59 12.84
N LEU A 10 0.13 -2.81 11.99
CA LEU A 10 -0.43 -2.27 10.76
C LEU A 10 0.21 -2.99 9.58
N VAL A 11 -0.63 -3.51 8.68
CA VAL A 11 -0.22 -4.26 7.49
C VAL A 11 -0.60 -3.43 6.27
N PHE A 12 0.38 -2.76 5.69
CA PHE A 12 0.20 -2.03 4.45
C PHE A 12 0.05 -3.04 3.32
N MET A 13 -1.02 -2.87 2.55
CA MET A 13 -1.44 -3.79 1.50
C MET A 13 -1.65 -3.02 0.22
N ASP A 14 -1.14 -3.56 -0.87
CA ASP A 14 -1.40 -3.08 -2.22
C ASP A 14 -1.52 -4.27 -3.18
N THR A 15 -2.27 -4.07 -4.27
CA THR A 15 -2.44 -5.06 -5.32
C THR A 15 -2.23 -4.47 -6.71
N GLU A 16 -1.36 -5.10 -7.50
CA GLU A 16 -1.40 -4.95 -8.94
C GLU A 16 -2.39 -5.97 -9.51
N THR A 17 -3.12 -5.56 -10.55
CA THR A 17 -4.27 -6.34 -11.04
C THR A 17 -4.34 -6.38 -12.55
N THR A 18 -5.21 -7.23 -13.06
CA THR A 18 -5.47 -7.33 -14.51
C THR A 18 -6.16 -6.10 -15.12
N GLY A 19 -6.69 -5.18 -14.30
CA GLY A 19 -7.42 -4.00 -14.75
C GLY A 19 -8.32 -3.40 -13.67
N LEU A 20 -9.14 -2.43 -14.07
CA LEU A 20 -10.18 -1.86 -13.19
C LEU A 20 -11.52 -2.57 -13.42
N PRO A 21 -12.36 -2.72 -12.38
CA PRO A 21 -13.66 -3.36 -12.52
C PRO A 21 -14.59 -2.54 -13.40
N ASP A 22 -15.36 -3.22 -14.23
CA ASP A 22 -16.54 -2.69 -14.88
C ASP A 22 -17.66 -3.75 -14.90
N HIS A 23 -18.80 -3.45 -15.52
CA HIS A 23 -19.95 -4.36 -15.62
C HIS A 23 -19.68 -5.72 -16.30
N LEU A 24 -18.62 -5.83 -17.11
CA LEU A 24 -18.23 -7.02 -17.86
C LEU A 24 -16.84 -7.54 -17.44
N PHE A 25 -16.05 -6.73 -16.74
CA PHE A 25 -14.67 -7.06 -16.38
C PHE A 25 -14.51 -7.21 -14.88
N HIS A 26 -14.17 -8.44 -14.48
CA HIS A 26 -13.76 -8.78 -13.12
C HIS A 26 -12.22 -8.83 -13.05
N PRO A 27 -11.57 -7.89 -12.35
CA PRO A 27 -10.13 -7.92 -12.22
C PRO A 27 -9.69 -9.07 -11.30
N HIS A 28 -8.50 -9.58 -11.59
CA HIS A 28 -7.79 -10.57 -10.78
C HIS A 28 -6.45 -9.99 -10.31
N ILE A 29 -5.97 -10.46 -9.16
CA ILE A 29 -4.69 -10.02 -8.60
C ILE A 29 -3.55 -10.63 -9.43
N THR A 30 -2.59 -9.79 -9.84
CA THR A 30 -1.33 -10.19 -10.50
C THR A 30 -0.13 -10.05 -9.58
N GLU A 31 -0.19 -9.16 -8.59
CA GLU A 31 0.80 -9.05 -7.51
C GLU A 31 0.08 -8.60 -6.23
N LEU A 32 0.44 -9.19 -5.10
CA LEU A 32 -0.01 -8.78 -3.76
C LEU A 32 1.21 -8.48 -2.91
N SER A 33 1.19 -7.35 -2.22
CA SER A 33 2.14 -7.05 -1.15
C SER A 33 1.41 -6.89 0.18
N LEU A 34 1.97 -7.49 1.23
CA LEU A 34 1.65 -7.24 2.64
C LEU A 34 2.93 -6.87 3.37
N LEU A 35 3.02 -5.63 3.83
CA LEU A 35 4.14 -5.09 4.59
C LEU A 35 3.66 -4.74 6.00
N ALA A 36 3.99 -5.59 6.97
CA ALA A 36 3.59 -5.43 8.36
C ALA A 36 4.67 -4.72 9.19
N VAL A 37 4.25 -3.70 9.92
CA VAL A 37 5.05 -2.94 10.89
C VAL A 37 4.30 -2.84 12.22
N SER A 38 5.04 -2.83 13.33
CA SER A 38 4.45 -2.57 14.64
C SER A 38 3.98 -1.13 14.74
N ARG A 39 2.96 -0.87 15.58
CA ARG A 39 2.54 0.48 15.95
C ARG A 39 3.72 1.35 16.38
N PHE A 40 4.51 0.85 17.33
CA PHE A 40 5.61 1.60 17.93
C PHE A 40 6.63 2.04 16.88
N ALA A 41 7.02 1.12 15.99
CA ALA A 41 7.95 1.46 14.92
C ALA A 41 7.39 2.52 13.95
N LEU A 42 6.07 2.52 13.71
CA LEU A 42 5.41 3.52 12.86
C LEU A 42 5.26 4.89 13.55
N GLU A 43 5.19 4.93 14.88
CA GLU A 43 5.07 6.15 15.69
C GLU A 43 6.44 6.77 16.06
N ASP A 44 7.45 5.92 16.30
CA ASP A 44 8.75 6.32 16.89
C ASP A 44 9.87 6.50 15.86
N GLU A 45 9.81 5.80 14.71
CA GLU A 45 10.85 5.89 13.67
C GLU A 45 10.49 6.96 12.62
N GLU A 46 11.46 7.83 12.28
CA GLU A 46 11.30 8.85 11.23
C GLU A 46 11.46 8.25 9.82
N ASP A 47 12.36 7.29 9.69
CA ASP A 47 12.62 6.54 8.47
C ASP A 47 11.73 5.30 8.36
N LEU A 48 11.73 4.66 7.19
CA LEU A 48 11.01 3.41 6.98
C LEU A 48 11.37 2.38 8.08
N PRO A 49 10.40 1.85 8.85
CA PRO A 49 10.67 1.04 10.03
C PRO A 49 11.65 -0.10 9.80
N ARG A 50 12.69 -0.29 10.63
CA ARG A 50 13.69 -1.35 10.35
C ARG A 50 13.12 -2.77 10.50
N VAL A 51 12.22 -2.97 11.46
CA VAL A 51 11.60 -4.27 11.76
C VAL A 51 10.30 -4.39 10.96
N GLN A 52 10.35 -5.18 9.89
CA GLN A 52 9.22 -5.40 8.99
C GLN A 52 9.05 -6.90 8.73
N ASN A 53 7.80 -7.36 8.63
CA ASN A 53 7.49 -8.64 8.00
C ASN A 53 6.89 -8.36 6.61
N LYS A 54 7.37 -9.05 5.57
CA LYS A 54 6.91 -8.85 4.19
C LYS A 54 6.43 -10.17 3.58
N LEU A 55 5.31 -10.12 2.88
CA LEU A 55 4.86 -11.15 1.96
C LEU A 55 4.55 -10.47 0.62
N VAL A 56 5.31 -10.83 -0.41
CA VAL A 56 5.08 -10.35 -1.79
C VAL A 56 4.92 -11.56 -2.68
N LEU A 57 3.79 -11.64 -3.38
CA LEU A 57 3.43 -12.78 -4.21
C LEU A 57 2.97 -12.29 -5.58
N CYS A 58 3.54 -12.85 -6.65
CA CYS A 58 3.05 -12.65 -8.00
C CYS A 58 2.15 -13.82 -8.42
N PHE A 59 1.12 -13.54 -9.21
CA PHE A 59 0.14 -14.52 -9.65
C PHE A 59 -0.04 -14.49 -11.16
N HIS A 60 -0.22 -15.66 -11.74
CA HIS A 60 -0.73 -15.79 -13.09
C HIS A 60 -2.27 -15.76 -13.04
N PRO A 61 -2.93 -14.69 -13.51
CA PRO A 61 -4.34 -14.42 -13.21
C PRO A 61 -5.33 -15.36 -13.91
N ARG A 62 -4.88 -16.13 -14.93
CA ARG A 62 -5.73 -17.00 -15.77
C ARG A 62 -6.90 -16.25 -16.43
N ALA A 63 -6.75 -14.94 -16.56
CA ALA A 63 -7.68 -14.01 -17.21
C ALA A 63 -6.88 -13.02 -18.07
N ALA A 64 -7.57 -12.30 -18.93
CA ALA A 64 -6.95 -11.26 -19.76
C ALA A 64 -6.43 -10.10 -18.89
N ILE A 65 -5.20 -9.65 -19.17
CA ILE A 65 -4.61 -8.45 -18.57
C ILE A 65 -4.85 -7.29 -19.53
N GLN A 66 -5.54 -6.25 -19.07
CA GLN A 66 -5.77 -5.05 -19.87
C GLN A 66 -4.44 -4.36 -20.20
N ALA A 67 -4.33 -3.83 -21.41
CA ALA A 67 -3.07 -3.23 -21.88
C ALA A 67 -2.60 -2.05 -21.01
N THR A 68 -3.54 -1.28 -20.45
CA THR A 68 -3.26 -0.19 -19.50
C THR A 68 -2.67 -0.71 -18.20
N ALA A 69 -3.25 -1.76 -17.61
CA ALA A 69 -2.74 -2.38 -16.40
C ALA A 69 -1.34 -2.97 -16.61
N ALA A 70 -1.14 -3.75 -17.69
CA ALA A 70 0.16 -4.32 -18.02
C ALA A 70 1.24 -3.26 -18.25
N LYS A 71 0.87 -2.10 -18.82
CA LYS A 71 1.81 -0.99 -19.05
C LYS A 71 2.22 -0.31 -17.75
N ILE A 72 1.30 -0.16 -16.81
CA ILE A 72 1.50 0.55 -15.55
C ILE A 72 2.32 -0.31 -14.59
N SER A 73 1.92 -1.56 -14.37
CA SER A 73 2.60 -2.48 -13.45
C SER A 73 3.83 -3.17 -14.03
N GLY A 74 3.95 -3.19 -15.36
CA GLY A 74 4.96 -4.00 -16.06
C GLY A 74 4.68 -5.51 -16.03
N LEU A 75 3.57 -5.95 -15.43
CA LEU A 75 3.19 -7.36 -15.33
C LEU A 75 2.41 -7.82 -16.56
N ASN A 76 2.76 -8.98 -17.10
CA ASN A 76 2.12 -9.55 -18.27
C ASN A 76 2.23 -11.08 -18.25
N TYR A 77 1.56 -11.75 -19.20
CA TYR A 77 1.54 -13.22 -19.23
C TYR A 77 2.93 -13.86 -19.40
N GLN A 78 3.92 -13.14 -19.95
CA GLN A 78 5.26 -13.67 -20.20
C GLN A 78 6.08 -13.70 -18.91
N ASN A 79 6.09 -12.62 -18.14
CA ASN A 79 6.85 -12.58 -16.88
C ASN A 79 6.10 -13.26 -15.71
N LEU A 80 4.78 -13.42 -15.81
CA LEU A 80 3.98 -14.20 -14.88
C LEU A 80 3.84 -15.68 -15.28
N PHE A 81 4.45 -16.12 -16.39
CA PHE A 81 4.20 -17.43 -16.99
C PHE A 81 4.42 -18.61 -16.03
N HIS A 82 5.42 -18.52 -15.15
CA HIS A 82 5.78 -19.57 -14.18
C HIS A 82 5.19 -19.34 -12.78
N GLN A 83 4.30 -18.37 -12.62
CA GLN A 83 3.62 -18.13 -11.35
C GLN A 83 2.39 -19.02 -11.20
N LYS A 84 2.01 -19.28 -9.95
CA LYS A 84 0.72 -19.91 -9.60
C LYS A 84 -0.42 -18.92 -9.82
N ASP A 85 -1.64 -19.42 -10.03
CA ASP A 85 -2.81 -18.57 -9.87
C ASP A 85 -3.08 -18.28 -8.39
N PHE A 86 -4.00 -17.35 -8.11
CA PHE A 86 -4.44 -17.10 -6.74
C PHE A 86 -5.26 -18.30 -6.26
N ASP A 87 -4.60 -19.22 -5.56
CA ASP A 87 -5.12 -20.55 -5.17
C ASP A 87 -5.32 -20.70 -3.65
N ALA A 88 -5.65 -21.92 -3.20
CA ALA A 88 -5.84 -22.20 -1.78
C ALA A 88 -4.57 -22.00 -0.94
N LEU A 89 -3.38 -22.23 -1.50
CA LEU A 89 -2.11 -22.01 -0.81
C LEU A 89 -1.76 -20.53 -0.74
N ALA A 90 -2.16 -19.72 -1.72
CA ALA A 90 -2.05 -18.25 -1.62
C ALA A 90 -2.85 -17.72 -0.42
N VAL A 91 -4.10 -18.16 -0.26
CA VAL A 91 -4.94 -17.77 0.90
C VAL A 91 -4.33 -18.27 2.21
N GLU A 92 -3.82 -19.52 2.23
CA GLU A 92 -3.16 -20.07 3.41
C GLU A 92 -1.88 -19.30 3.78
N GLN A 93 -1.07 -18.87 2.80
CA GLN A 93 0.10 -18.04 3.06
C GLN A 93 -0.27 -16.69 3.68
N ILE A 94 -1.34 -16.03 3.21
CA ILE A 94 -1.85 -14.80 3.81
C ILE A 94 -2.29 -15.05 5.25
N GLN A 95 -3.06 -16.12 5.50
CA GLN A 95 -3.51 -16.49 6.84
C GLN A 95 -2.32 -16.77 7.76
N LEU A 96 -1.36 -17.58 7.33
CA LEU A 96 -0.15 -17.90 8.11
C LEU A 96 0.70 -16.66 8.38
N PHE A 97 0.79 -15.73 7.42
CA PHE A 97 1.47 -14.46 7.63
C PHE A 97 0.82 -13.65 8.75
N LEU A 98 -0.51 -13.51 8.72
CA LEU A 98 -1.28 -12.78 9.74
C LEU A 98 -1.19 -13.45 11.13
N LEU A 99 -1.16 -14.78 11.20
CA LEU A 99 -1.01 -15.54 12.46
C LEU A 99 0.34 -15.31 13.16
N ARG A 100 1.33 -14.73 12.48
CA ARG A 100 2.62 -14.39 13.12
C ARG A 100 2.68 -12.96 13.66
N LEU A 101 1.67 -12.15 13.37
CA LEU A 101 1.65 -10.74 13.75
C LEU A 101 1.00 -10.56 15.13
N ASP A 102 1.36 -9.47 15.80
CA ASP A 102 0.81 -9.14 17.11
C ASP A 102 -0.57 -8.46 16.94
N PRO A 103 -1.66 -9.04 17.47
CA PRO A 103 -2.98 -8.44 17.38
C PRO A 103 -3.19 -7.28 18.37
N PRO A 104 -4.14 -6.37 18.13
CA PRO A 104 -5.05 -6.32 16.96
C PRO A 104 -4.36 -5.88 15.67
N ILE A 105 -4.74 -6.51 14.55
CA ILE A 105 -4.15 -6.29 13.22
C ILE A 105 -5.07 -5.40 12.36
N CYS A 106 -4.50 -4.39 11.70
CA CYS A 106 -5.19 -3.58 10.70
C CYS A 106 -4.54 -3.67 9.32
N LEU A 107 -5.29 -4.10 8.30
CA LEU A 107 -4.90 -3.93 6.91
C LEU A 107 -5.09 -2.47 6.48
N VAL A 108 -4.10 -1.88 5.83
CA VAL A 108 -4.10 -0.48 5.42
C VAL A 108 -3.80 -0.40 3.92
N ALA A 109 -4.68 0.24 3.15
CA ALA A 109 -4.52 0.37 1.71
C ALA A 109 -5.04 1.71 1.19
N GLN A 110 -4.46 2.20 0.09
CA GLN A 110 -4.85 3.46 -0.52
C GLN A 110 -6.11 3.29 -1.37
N ASN A 111 -7.22 3.93 -0.96
CA ASN A 111 -8.54 3.73 -1.59
C ASN A 111 -9.02 2.26 -1.46
N GLY A 112 -8.48 1.54 -0.47
CA GLY A 112 -8.72 0.11 -0.27
C GLY A 112 -10.19 -0.26 -0.04
N PHE A 113 -11.01 0.63 0.54
CA PHE A 113 -12.44 0.33 0.71
C PHE A 113 -13.20 0.22 -0.61
N ARG A 114 -12.66 0.77 -1.71
CA ARG A 114 -13.29 0.68 -3.03
C ARG A 114 -12.58 -0.28 -3.98
N PHE A 115 -11.43 -0.84 -3.59
CA PHE A 115 -10.62 -1.64 -4.50
C PHE A 115 -9.98 -2.85 -3.82
N ASP A 116 -8.85 -2.66 -3.12
CA ASP A 116 -8.01 -3.76 -2.60
C ASP A 116 -8.76 -4.71 -1.66
N PHE A 117 -9.51 -4.17 -0.69
CA PHE A 117 -10.22 -5.01 0.27
C PHE A 117 -11.38 -5.77 -0.39
N PRO A 118 -12.28 -5.13 -1.17
CA PRO A 118 -13.28 -5.85 -1.94
C PRO A 118 -12.69 -6.88 -2.91
N LEU A 119 -11.57 -6.57 -3.58
CA LEU A 119 -10.93 -7.48 -4.52
C LEU A 119 -10.35 -8.71 -3.82
N LEU A 120 -9.63 -8.51 -2.71
CA LEU A 120 -9.15 -9.62 -1.87
C LEU A 120 -10.32 -10.48 -1.38
N LYS A 121 -11.45 -9.87 -1.00
CA LYS A 121 -12.66 -10.62 -0.63
C LYS A 121 -13.25 -11.40 -1.81
N SER A 122 -13.23 -10.87 -3.04
CA SER A 122 -13.63 -11.61 -4.24
C SER A 122 -12.73 -12.83 -4.48
N GLU A 123 -11.40 -12.67 -4.39
CA GLU A 123 -10.45 -13.76 -4.60
C GLU A 123 -10.57 -14.84 -3.51
N ILE A 124 -10.67 -14.45 -2.24
CA ILE A 124 -10.90 -15.39 -1.14
C ILE A 124 -12.25 -16.11 -1.31
N LEU A 125 -13.31 -15.41 -1.70
CA LEU A 125 -14.62 -16.02 -1.96
C LEU A 125 -14.54 -17.05 -3.10
N ARG A 126 -13.82 -16.72 -4.18
CA ARG A 126 -13.60 -17.61 -5.33
C ARG A 126 -12.85 -18.88 -4.94
N VAL A 127 -11.89 -18.78 -4.03
CA VAL A 127 -11.03 -19.89 -3.62
C VAL A 127 -11.60 -20.74 -2.48
N LYS A 128 -12.12 -20.10 -1.43
CA LYS A 128 -12.52 -20.74 -0.17
C LYS A 128 -14.03 -20.84 0.01
N GLY A 129 -14.81 -20.15 -0.83
CA GLY A 129 -16.26 -20.06 -0.68
C GLY A 129 -16.70 -19.09 0.41
N LYS A 130 -18.01 -19.07 0.65
CA LYS A 130 -18.63 -18.17 1.64
C LYS A 130 -18.24 -18.58 3.06
N GLY A 131 -18.04 -17.59 3.93
CA GLY A 131 -17.79 -17.81 5.36
C GLY A 131 -16.33 -18.06 5.74
N TYR A 132 -15.40 -18.01 4.79
CA TYR A 132 -13.98 -17.95 5.13
C TYR A 132 -13.58 -16.52 5.46
N ASP A 133 -13.09 -16.32 6.67
CA ASP A 133 -12.57 -15.03 7.15
C ASP A 133 -11.14 -15.22 7.64
N LEU A 134 -10.31 -14.20 7.35
CA LEU A 134 -8.96 -14.11 7.89
C LEU A 134 -9.03 -13.72 9.36
N VAL A 135 -8.20 -14.36 10.18
CA VAL A 135 -8.14 -14.12 11.64
C VAL A 135 -6.71 -13.93 12.13
N ASP A 136 -6.56 -13.31 13.28
CA ASP A 136 -5.27 -13.24 13.98
C ASP A 136 -4.95 -14.52 14.78
N CYS A 137 -3.80 -14.54 15.46
CA CYS A 137 -3.33 -15.68 16.24
C CYS A 137 -4.19 -16.04 17.47
N GLN A 138 -5.11 -15.16 17.87
CA GLN A 138 -6.07 -15.35 18.95
C GLN A 138 -7.48 -15.68 18.41
N GLY A 139 -7.64 -15.80 17.09
CA GLY A 139 -8.93 -15.97 16.44
C GLY A 139 -9.75 -14.67 16.34
N GLY A 140 -9.12 -13.52 16.57
CA GLY A 140 -9.74 -12.20 16.46
C GLY A 140 -9.96 -11.78 15.00
N GLU A 141 -10.94 -10.89 14.80
CA GLU A 141 -11.25 -10.34 13.48
C GLU A 141 -10.13 -9.40 13.00
N ILE A 142 -9.74 -9.55 11.74
CA ILE A 142 -8.88 -8.57 11.07
C ILE A 142 -9.71 -7.33 10.71
N VAL A 143 -9.21 -6.15 11.06
CA VAL A 143 -9.81 -4.88 10.64
C VAL A 143 -9.04 -4.28 9.46
N CYS A 144 -9.63 -3.30 8.79
CA CYS A 144 -9.02 -2.61 7.66
C CYS A 144 -9.36 -1.10 7.66
N ALA A 145 -8.42 -0.29 7.20
CA ALA A 145 -8.54 1.17 7.10
C ALA A 145 -8.01 1.68 5.76
N ASP A 146 -8.46 2.88 5.37
CA ASP A 146 -8.20 3.44 4.05
C ASP A 146 -7.44 4.77 4.18
N THR A 147 -6.21 4.80 3.66
CA THR A 147 -5.35 5.97 3.73
C THR A 147 -5.87 7.15 2.92
N LEU A 148 -6.73 6.96 1.91
CA LEU A 148 -7.37 8.08 1.22
C LEU A 148 -8.24 8.91 2.18
N HIS A 149 -8.90 8.26 3.14
CA HIS A 149 -9.70 8.95 4.16
C HIS A 149 -8.82 9.63 5.21
N LEU A 150 -7.75 8.96 5.66
CA LEU A 150 -6.75 9.56 6.53
C LEU A 150 -6.17 10.83 5.91
N PHE A 151 -5.75 10.73 4.65
CA PHE A 151 -5.06 11.82 3.96
C PHE A 151 -5.96 13.03 3.73
N LYS A 152 -7.25 12.80 3.48
CA LYS A 152 -8.25 13.88 3.43
C LYS A 152 -8.50 14.52 4.80
N ALA A 153 -8.53 13.70 5.87
CA ALA A 153 -8.75 14.18 7.23
C ALA A 153 -7.63 15.11 7.72
N PHE A 154 -6.39 14.84 7.29
CA PHE A 154 -5.19 15.59 7.65
C PHE A 154 -4.56 16.33 6.46
N HIS A 155 -5.38 16.79 5.52
CA HIS A 155 -4.89 17.43 4.29
C HIS A 155 -4.03 18.68 4.53
N ASP A 156 -4.23 19.35 5.66
CA ASP A 156 -3.52 20.54 6.11
C ASP A 156 -2.08 20.23 6.57
N LYS A 157 -1.79 18.98 6.93
CA LYS A 157 -0.45 18.52 7.34
C LYS A 157 0.45 18.16 6.16
N PHE A 158 -0.09 18.07 4.95
CA PHE A 158 0.66 17.73 3.74
C PHE A 158 1.37 18.94 3.14
N VAL A 159 2.44 19.36 3.81
CA VAL A 159 3.31 20.47 3.40
C VAL A 159 4.60 19.90 2.80
N PRO A 160 5.07 20.40 1.64
CA PRO A 160 6.30 19.89 1.01
C PRO A 160 7.52 19.97 1.92
N VAL A 161 8.28 18.87 1.98
CA VAL A 161 9.57 18.77 2.68
C VAL A 161 10.56 19.68 1.96
N GLY A 162 10.90 20.82 2.57
CA GLY A 162 11.76 21.85 1.96
C GLY A 162 11.20 23.28 1.99
N SER A 163 10.04 23.50 2.61
CA SER A 163 9.43 24.84 2.67
C SER A 163 9.71 25.65 3.94
N ASN A 164 10.39 25.13 4.99
CA ASN A 164 10.84 25.93 6.15
C ASN A 164 11.81 25.26 7.16
N ASP A 165 12.54 24.19 6.81
CA ASP A 165 13.39 23.53 7.80
C ASP A 165 14.85 24.01 7.77
N SER A 166 15.09 25.17 8.38
CA SER A 166 16.42 25.59 8.85
C SER A 166 16.56 25.42 10.37
N GLY A 167 15.85 24.44 10.95
CA GLY A 167 15.82 24.17 12.40
C GLY A 167 16.81 23.10 12.86
N TYR A 168 18.11 23.44 12.89
CA TYR A 168 19.18 22.88 13.74
C TYR A 168 19.11 21.40 14.22
N LEU A 169 20.09 20.57 13.79
CA LEU A 169 21.01 19.89 14.73
C LEU A 169 22.25 19.33 14.02
N SER A 170 23.32 20.12 13.93
CA SER A 170 24.68 19.62 13.74
C SER A 170 25.56 20.17 14.85
N THR A 171 25.44 19.54 16.03
CA THR A 171 26.49 19.65 17.04
C THR A 171 27.42 18.45 16.83
N GLU A 172 28.72 18.71 16.82
CA GLU A 172 29.83 17.75 16.76
C GLU A 172 30.30 17.36 15.35
N ILE A 173 31.14 18.21 14.75
CA ILE A 173 32.55 17.92 14.37
C ILE A 173 33.08 19.16 13.63
N GLU A 174 33.93 19.94 14.30
CA GLU A 174 35.13 20.62 13.78
C GLU A 174 35.62 21.65 14.81
N GLN A 175 36.22 21.14 15.89
CA GLN A 175 37.33 21.85 16.49
C GLN A 175 38.53 21.65 15.56
N LEU A 176 38.96 22.72 14.88
CA LEU A 176 40.36 23.20 14.83
C LEU A 176 40.55 24.26 13.72
N SER A 177 40.90 25.46 14.17
CA SER A 177 41.94 26.35 13.60
C SER A 177 41.56 27.54 12.69
N LEU A 178 41.79 28.72 13.30
CA LEU A 178 42.45 29.94 12.79
C LEU A 178 41.68 30.93 11.88
N SER A 179 41.51 32.14 12.43
CA SER A 179 41.08 33.40 11.79
C SER A 179 42.25 34.41 11.71
N PRO A 180 42.12 35.60 11.08
CA PRO A 180 41.66 35.98 9.73
C PRO A 180 42.70 36.92 9.02
N PRO A 181 42.37 37.69 7.94
CA PRO A 181 41.83 39.05 8.17
C PRO A 181 40.81 39.61 7.14
N VAL A 182 39.85 40.33 7.71
CA VAL A 182 39.20 41.62 7.32
C VAL A 182 39.16 42.05 5.84
N ALA A 183 37.94 42.16 5.30
CA ALA A 183 37.57 43.07 4.21
C ALA A 183 36.24 43.78 4.53
N LYS A 184 36.12 45.04 4.07
CA LYS A 184 35.11 46.04 4.44
C LYS A 184 33.71 45.75 3.86
N GLU A 185 32.68 45.92 4.69
CA GLU A 185 31.26 45.82 4.31
C GLU A 185 30.75 47.07 3.57
N ALA A 186 29.89 46.84 2.57
CA ALA A 186 29.06 47.84 1.92
C ALA A 186 27.59 47.71 2.43
N PRO A 187 26.76 48.78 2.38
CA PRO A 187 25.44 48.78 3.01
C PRO A 187 24.46 47.89 2.24
N VAL A 188 23.99 46.82 2.87
CA VAL A 188 22.93 45.95 2.35
C VAL A 188 21.58 46.55 2.74
N THR A 189 20.77 46.89 1.74
CA THR A 189 19.38 47.31 1.92
C THR A 189 18.54 46.17 2.49
N PRO A 190 17.61 46.42 3.44
CA PRO A 190 16.80 45.36 4.03
C PRO A 190 15.87 44.77 2.94
N PRO A 191 15.81 43.44 2.79
CA PRO A 191 14.84 42.82 1.90
C PRO A 191 13.43 43.12 2.41
N LYS A 192 12.56 43.57 1.50
CA LYS A 192 11.13 43.73 1.77
C LYS A 192 10.55 42.40 2.27
N PRO A 193 9.59 42.43 3.22
CA PRO A 193 8.92 41.21 3.67
C PRO A 193 8.22 40.57 2.47
N VAL A 194 8.73 39.43 2.02
CA VAL A 194 8.05 38.57 1.05
C VAL A 194 6.83 38.04 1.80
N ALA A 195 5.63 38.39 1.34
CA ALA A 195 4.40 37.86 1.88
C ALA A 195 4.52 36.33 1.91
N ALA A 196 4.38 35.72 3.09
CA ALA A 196 4.40 34.28 3.24
C ALA A 196 3.31 33.70 2.32
N SER A 197 3.72 33.10 1.21
CA SER A 197 2.81 32.38 0.33
C SER A 197 2.18 31.27 1.16
N SER A 198 0.85 31.26 1.28
CA SER A 198 0.14 30.19 1.96
C SER A 198 0.65 28.84 1.45
N PRO A 199 0.84 27.83 2.34
CA PRO A 199 1.35 26.54 1.93
C PRO A 199 0.48 25.98 0.80
N ILE A 200 1.13 25.59 -0.30
CA ILE A 200 0.46 25.05 -1.49
C ILE A 200 -0.20 23.73 -1.07
N LYS A 201 -1.52 23.68 -1.13
CA LYS A 201 -2.30 22.47 -0.81
C LYS A 201 -2.12 21.42 -1.90
N PRO A 202 -2.17 20.12 -1.56
CA PRO A 202 -2.13 19.05 -2.56
C PRO A 202 -3.36 19.14 -3.48
N THR A 203 -3.13 18.97 -4.79
CA THR A 203 -4.18 18.99 -5.82
C THR A 203 -4.86 17.63 -6.00
N SER A 204 -4.26 16.57 -5.47
CA SER A 204 -4.75 15.20 -5.52
C SER A 204 -4.32 14.41 -4.27
N PHE A 205 -5.14 13.44 -3.88
CA PHE A 205 -4.81 12.46 -2.82
C PHE A 205 -4.57 11.05 -3.39
N SER A 206 -4.38 10.92 -4.71
CA SER A 206 -3.84 9.67 -5.27
C SER A 206 -2.40 9.49 -4.78
N LEU A 207 -1.97 8.24 -4.57
CA LEU A 207 -0.70 7.90 -3.91
C LEU A 207 0.50 8.63 -4.53
N GLY A 208 0.77 8.39 -5.81
CA GLY A 208 1.91 8.99 -6.53
C GLY A 208 1.90 10.52 -6.51
N PRO A 209 0.82 11.21 -6.95
CA PRO A 209 0.74 12.67 -6.89
C PRO A 209 0.91 13.26 -5.49
N LEU A 210 0.33 12.62 -4.46
CA LEU A 210 0.49 13.08 -3.08
C LEU A 210 1.91 12.88 -2.57
N TYR A 211 2.51 11.73 -2.85
CA TYR A 211 3.90 11.44 -2.52
C TYR A 211 4.84 12.46 -3.16
N ALA A 212 4.68 12.72 -4.46
CA ALA A 212 5.49 13.69 -5.19
C ALA A 212 5.29 15.13 -4.69
N HIS A 213 4.08 15.50 -4.27
CA HIS A 213 3.81 16.79 -3.65
C HIS A 213 4.60 16.97 -2.34
N ILE A 214 4.77 15.92 -1.55
CA ILE A 214 5.46 15.98 -0.25
C ILE A 214 6.97 15.87 -0.38
N PHE A 215 7.45 14.87 -1.10
CA PHE A 215 8.87 14.52 -1.14
C PHE A 215 9.60 15.10 -2.35
N GLY A 216 8.89 15.76 -3.28
CA GLY A 216 9.48 16.37 -4.48
C GLY A 216 9.91 15.37 -5.55
N GLU A 217 9.68 14.07 -5.36
CA GLU A 217 10.08 12.99 -6.25
C GLU A 217 8.97 11.96 -6.42
N VAL A 218 9.01 11.18 -7.50
CA VAL A 218 8.18 9.97 -7.63
C VAL A 218 8.76 8.90 -6.71
N HIS A 219 7.92 8.17 -5.98
CA HIS A 219 8.43 7.10 -5.11
C HIS A 219 9.08 5.99 -5.93
N ASN A 220 10.08 5.35 -5.31
CA ASN A 220 10.80 4.23 -5.89
C ASN A 220 9.84 3.07 -6.20
N ALA A 221 10.05 2.42 -7.35
CA ALA A 221 9.27 1.27 -7.80
C ALA A 221 7.75 1.53 -7.80
N ALA A 222 7.33 2.74 -8.19
CA ALA A 222 5.92 3.06 -8.35
C ALA A 222 5.23 2.08 -9.30
N HIS A 223 4.02 1.65 -8.94
CA HIS A 223 3.28 0.59 -9.64
C HIS A 223 3.92 -0.80 -9.50
N SER A 224 4.59 -1.02 -8.37
CA SER A 224 4.78 -2.36 -7.82
C SER A 224 4.08 -2.39 -6.47
N ALA A 225 3.48 -3.53 -6.12
CA ALA A 225 2.69 -3.62 -4.89
C ALA A 225 3.54 -3.32 -3.63
N GLU A 226 4.82 -3.72 -3.62
CA GLU A 226 5.73 -3.41 -2.53
C GLU A 226 6.11 -1.92 -2.48
N GLY A 227 6.42 -1.33 -3.64
CA GLY A 227 6.77 0.09 -3.75
C GLY A 227 5.65 1.00 -3.26
N ASP A 228 4.41 0.67 -3.61
CA ASP A 228 3.21 1.42 -3.22
C ASP A 228 2.92 1.27 -1.71
N CYS A 229 3.16 0.08 -1.12
CA CYS A 229 3.13 -0.11 0.34
C CYS A 229 4.15 0.79 1.07
N ILE A 230 5.38 0.84 0.57
CA ILE A 230 6.45 1.67 1.16
C ILE A 230 6.10 3.17 1.05
N ALA A 231 5.53 3.60 -0.08
CA ALA A 231 5.08 4.96 -0.26
C ALA A 231 3.96 5.34 0.73
N MET A 232 3.01 4.44 0.98
CA MET A 232 1.97 4.64 2.00
C MET A 232 2.56 4.79 3.41
N ILE A 233 3.53 3.95 3.79
CA ILE A 233 4.18 4.04 5.11
C ILE A 233 4.83 5.40 5.29
N ARG A 234 5.60 5.87 4.30
CA ARG A 234 6.25 7.18 4.35
C ARG A 234 5.26 8.34 4.50
N LEU A 235 4.14 8.29 3.77
CA LEU A 235 3.08 9.30 3.90
C LEU A 235 2.39 9.26 5.27
N VAL A 236 2.20 8.06 5.84
CA VAL A 236 1.64 7.89 7.20
C VAL A 236 2.62 8.42 8.25
N GLN A 237 3.92 8.12 8.15
CA GLN A 237 4.96 8.65 9.05
C GLN A 237 5.06 10.18 8.95
N HIS A 238 4.93 10.75 7.75
CA HIS A 238 4.92 12.21 7.56
C HIS A 238 3.79 12.91 8.32
N LEU A 239 2.63 12.27 8.50
CA LEU A 239 1.54 12.81 9.33
C LEU A 239 1.87 12.81 10.84
N GLY A 240 2.83 11.99 11.26
CA GLY A 240 3.31 11.89 12.64
C GLY A 240 2.26 11.33 13.61
N SER A 241 2.28 11.84 14.84
CA SER A 241 1.55 11.29 15.99
C SER A 241 0.02 11.25 15.86
N CYS A 242 -0.57 11.91 14.86
CA CYS A 242 -2.02 11.82 14.64
C CYS A 242 -2.44 10.64 13.74
N ALA A 243 -1.51 10.04 12.98
CA ALA A 243 -1.85 9.09 11.94
C ALA A 243 -2.32 7.74 12.50
N VAL A 244 -1.55 7.14 13.42
CA VAL A 244 -1.89 5.83 13.98
C VAL A 244 -3.13 5.87 14.89
N PRO A 245 -3.29 6.84 15.81
CA PRO A 245 -4.53 7.00 16.57
C PRO A 245 -5.78 7.22 15.71
N TRP A 246 -5.64 7.75 14.50
CA TRP A 246 -6.76 7.87 13.58
C TRP A 246 -7.27 6.49 13.12
N PHE A 247 -6.38 5.53 12.85
CA PHE A 247 -6.75 4.16 12.48
C PHE A 247 -7.47 3.41 13.61
N ASP A 248 -7.07 3.66 14.85
CA ASP A 248 -7.73 3.09 16.04
C ASP A 248 -9.24 3.38 16.05
N SER A 249 -9.66 4.52 15.48
CA SER A 249 -11.07 4.95 15.45
C SER A 249 -11.74 4.84 14.07
N ASN A 250 -10.96 4.74 12.99
CA ASN A 250 -11.44 4.80 11.61
C ASN A 250 -11.09 3.52 10.84
N HIS A 251 -11.54 2.40 11.37
CA HIS A 251 -11.40 1.09 10.75
C HIS A 251 -12.77 0.41 10.58
N ARG A 252 -12.83 -0.55 9.66
CA ARG A 252 -13.95 -1.47 9.46
C ARG A 252 -13.48 -2.90 9.67
N ARG A 253 -14.36 -3.80 10.06
CA ARG A 253 -14.06 -5.23 10.03
C ARG A 253 -13.91 -5.68 8.59
N LEU A 254 -12.85 -6.43 8.27
CA LEU A 254 -12.63 -6.96 6.93
C LEU A 254 -13.76 -7.94 6.53
N SER A 255 -14.30 -8.69 7.49
CA SER A 255 -15.46 -9.58 7.33
C SER A 255 -16.72 -8.85 6.82
N HIS A 256 -16.85 -7.55 7.10
CA HIS A 256 -17.97 -6.71 6.67
C HIS A 256 -17.71 -5.96 5.34
N ILE A 257 -16.59 -6.22 4.67
CA ILE A 257 -16.35 -5.72 3.32
C ILE A 257 -16.99 -6.69 2.32
N SER A 258 -17.86 -6.15 1.46
CA SER A 258 -18.45 -6.92 0.36
C SER A 258 -17.40 -7.22 -0.71
N PRO A 259 -17.47 -8.39 -1.36
CA PRO A 259 -16.70 -8.67 -2.57
C PRO A 259 -16.88 -7.57 -3.63
N LEU A 260 -15.84 -7.31 -4.42
CA LEU A 260 -15.84 -6.27 -5.46
C LEU A 260 -16.91 -6.52 -6.53
N TYR A 261 -17.19 -7.79 -6.80
CA TYR A 261 -18.15 -8.25 -7.81
C TYR A 261 -18.81 -9.56 -7.36
N GLN A 262 -19.93 -9.89 -7.98
CA GLN A 262 -20.57 -11.20 -7.79
C GLN A 262 -19.94 -12.20 -8.76
N LEU A 263 -19.46 -13.33 -8.23
CA LEU A 263 -18.85 -14.37 -9.06
C LEU A 263 -19.83 -14.89 -10.12
N ASN A 264 -19.33 -15.09 -11.33
CA ASN A 264 -20.05 -15.67 -12.46
C ASN A 264 -19.22 -16.75 -13.14
N GLU A 265 -19.72 -17.27 -14.27
CA GLU A 265 -19.10 -18.36 -15.03
C GLU A 265 -17.72 -18.03 -15.63
N ASN A 266 -17.37 -16.75 -15.76
CA ASN A 266 -16.05 -16.32 -16.22
C ASN A 266 -15.00 -16.33 -15.10
N ASP A 267 -15.42 -16.37 -13.83
CA ASP A 267 -14.52 -16.43 -12.67
C ASP A 267 -14.08 -17.87 -12.42
N LEU A 268 -13.03 -18.29 -13.14
CA LEU A 268 -12.55 -19.68 -13.09
C LEU A 268 -12.18 -20.11 -11.65
N PRO A 269 -12.51 -21.35 -11.25
CA PRO A 269 -12.07 -21.89 -9.96
C PRO A 269 -10.54 -21.95 -9.91
N PRO A 270 -9.92 -21.84 -8.71
CA PRO A 270 -8.48 -21.95 -8.58
C PRO A 270 -7.98 -23.32 -9.04
N LEU A 271 -6.72 -23.37 -9.47
CA LEU A 271 -6.06 -24.63 -9.76
C LEU A 271 -5.74 -25.40 -8.48
N GLY A 272 -5.46 -26.70 -8.66
CA GLY A 272 -4.93 -27.52 -7.59
C GLY A 272 -3.54 -27.03 -7.17
N ALA A 273 -3.20 -27.23 -5.90
CA ALA A 273 -1.92 -26.83 -5.33
C ALA A 273 -0.69 -27.33 -6.11
N ARG A 274 -0.81 -28.42 -6.88
CA ARG A 274 0.26 -28.99 -7.71
C ARG A 274 0.29 -28.47 -9.14
N ASP A 275 -0.76 -27.81 -9.60
CA ASP A 275 -0.96 -27.44 -10.99
C ASP A 275 -0.51 -26.01 -11.24
N PHE A 276 0.28 -25.79 -12.29
CA PHE A 276 0.61 -24.45 -12.75
C PHE A 276 -0.24 -24.11 -13.97
N PRO A 277 -0.66 -22.84 -14.15
CA PRO A 277 -1.45 -22.42 -15.30
C PRO A 277 -0.86 -22.85 -16.66
N TYR A 278 0.46 -22.75 -16.84
CA TYR A 278 1.11 -23.16 -18.09
C TYR A 278 1.05 -24.67 -18.37
N ALA A 279 0.89 -25.50 -17.34
CA ALA A 279 0.90 -26.96 -17.47
C ALA A 279 -0.47 -27.52 -17.86
N ILE A 280 -1.51 -26.71 -17.74
CA ILE A 280 -2.87 -27.11 -18.10
C ILE A 280 -3.01 -26.93 -19.60
N LYS A 281 -2.99 -28.06 -20.31
CA LYS A 281 -3.39 -28.09 -21.71
C LYS A 281 -4.82 -27.55 -21.79
N CYS A 282 -5.02 -26.42 -22.46
CA CYS A 282 -6.36 -26.05 -22.92
C CYS A 282 -6.92 -27.27 -23.67
N ALA A 283 -8.04 -27.81 -23.20
CA ALA A 283 -8.80 -28.81 -23.92
C ALA A 283 -9.52 -28.15 -25.11
N SER A 284 -8.77 -27.50 -26.00
CA SER A 284 -9.26 -26.84 -27.21
C SER A 284 -8.16 -26.77 -28.27
N SER A 285 -7.73 -27.93 -28.74
CA SER A 285 -7.18 -28.12 -30.10
C SER A 285 -7.19 -29.60 -30.46
N ASN A 286 -8.37 -30.23 -30.35
CA ASN A 286 -8.67 -31.52 -30.96
C ASN A 286 -9.84 -31.35 -31.95
N GLU A 287 -9.66 -30.49 -32.95
CA GLU A 287 -10.29 -30.49 -34.27
C GLU A 287 -9.26 -29.77 -35.17
N SER A 288 -8.73 -30.29 -36.28
CA SER A 288 -9.19 -31.29 -37.23
C SER A 288 -7.97 -31.91 -37.93
N SER A 289 -8.11 -33.18 -38.31
CA SER A 289 -7.31 -33.82 -39.38
C SER A 289 -7.58 -33.18 -40.75
#